data_AF-A0A6P7H7F6-F1
#
_entry.id   AF-A0A6P7H7F6-F1
#
_cell.length_a   1.000
_cell.length_b   1.000
_cell.length_c   1.000
_cell.angle_alpha   90.00
_cell.angle_beta   90.00
_cell.angle_gamma   90.00
#
_symmetry.space_group_name_H-M   'P 1'
#
loop_
_entity.id
_entity.type
_entity.pdbx_description
1 polymer ?
#
loop_
_entity_poly.entity_id
_entity_poly.type
_entity_poly.pdbx_seq_one_letter_code
_entity_poly.pdbx_strand_id
1 'polypeptide(L)'
;MYLSNKLNLVNIENLTNRYWSKNVPLPLADACIDTYPYEKWIHNHSKYPLYECKYDTLIVKPRVIFPEYSNLSSLNNVILKSILGAQDNEVAVYTDGSKTRDSSGFAFYVPSTGHTQLHRVAEFTSIFTAQAFAIKRALQWCLENQVQKIAILTDSQSVLLALLSHPTKHYKNIIIYDIRKIIQYLGKLDRKVRFIWVKGHAGIIGNEHVDIAAKDACRLEMIIYETDANDLLAIFRNKIKSDWESSCTSISEKSQSHYYRIHRDLPKNIPHLTFP
;
A
#
# COMPACT_ATOMS: atom_id res chain seq x y z
N MET A 1 19.52 -5.70 -11.19
CA MET A 1 20.96 -5.41 -11.41
C MET A 1 21.23 -4.62 -12.70
N TYR A 2 20.75 -5.04 -13.88
CA TYR A 2 21.05 -4.33 -15.15
C TYR A 2 20.45 -2.91 -15.27
N LEU A 3 19.21 -2.70 -14.79
CA LEU A 3 18.55 -1.38 -14.87
C LEU A 3 19.14 -0.36 -13.89
N SER A 4 19.38 -0.77 -12.63
CA SER A 4 20.02 0.06 -11.60
C SER A 4 21.43 0.51 -12.03
N ASN A 5 22.22 -0.38 -12.65
CA ASN A 5 23.53 0.00 -13.20
C ASN A 5 23.42 1.01 -14.35
N LYS A 6 22.45 0.87 -15.25
CA LYS A 6 22.21 1.85 -16.31
C LYS A 6 21.73 3.20 -15.78
N LEU A 7 20.85 3.20 -14.79
CA LEU A 7 20.38 4.42 -14.13
C LEU A 7 21.51 5.11 -13.36
N ASN A 8 22.38 4.35 -12.70
CA ASN A 8 23.58 4.89 -12.06
C ASN A 8 24.55 5.49 -13.08
N LEU A 9 24.75 4.86 -14.24
CA LEU A 9 25.57 5.42 -15.31
C LEU A 9 24.98 6.72 -15.84
N VAL A 10 23.65 6.77 -16.07
CA VAL A 10 22.96 8.00 -16.48
C VAL A 10 23.09 9.08 -15.40
N ASN A 11 22.99 8.74 -14.11
CA ASN A 11 23.20 9.69 -13.01
C ASN A 11 24.63 10.20 -12.97
N ILE A 12 25.63 9.33 -13.11
CA ILE A 12 27.04 9.73 -13.16
C ILE A 12 27.28 10.65 -14.36
N GLU A 13 26.80 10.30 -15.55
CA GLU A 13 26.93 11.15 -16.74
C GLU A 13 26.21 12.48 -16.56
N ASN A 14 25.02 12.49 -15.93
CA ASN A 14 24.27 13.71 -15.66
C ASN A 14 25.01 14.64 -14.68
N LEU A 15 25.67 14.09 -13.66
CA LEU A 15 26.42 14.85 -12.66
C LEU A 15 27.82 15.28 -13.11
N THR A 16 28.46 14.53 -14.03
CA THR A 16 29.87 14.73 -14.39
C THR A 16 30.09 15.34 -15.78
N ASN A 17 29.11 15.28 -16.68
CA ASN A 17 29.26 15.81 -18.02
C ASN A 17 29.15 17.35 -18.04
N ARG A 18 30.11 18.03 -18.67
CA ARG A 18 30.11 19.50 -18.83
C ARG A 18 28.84 20.02 -19.52
N TYR A 19 28.21 19.22 -20.37
CA TYR A 19 26.94 19.59 -21.00
C TYR A 19 25.84 19.79 -19.95
N TRP A 20 25.69 18.84 -19.02
CA TRP A 20 24.69 18.90 -17.95
C TRP A 20 25.09 19.86 -16.82
N SER A 21 26.37 20.17 -16.65
CA SER A 21 26.80 21.22 -15.71
C SER A 21 26.24 22.63 -16.03
N LYS A 22 25.76 22.84 -17.26
CA LYS A 22 25.19 24.11 -17.74
C LYS A 22 23.70 24.02 -18.10
N ASN A 23 23.10 22.83 -18.03
CA ASN A 23 21.72 22.57 -18.44
C ASN A 23 20.95 21.94 -17.29
N VAL A 24 19.63 22.10 -17.26
CA VAL A 24 18.80 21.45 -16.24
C VAL A 24 18.91 19.93 -16.43
N PRO A 25 19.27 19.18 -15.38
CA PRO A 25 19.35 17.72 -15.44
C PRO A 25 18.02 17.10 -15.88
N LEU A 26 18.08 15.91 -16.46
CA LEU A 26 16.88 15.18 -16.89
C LEU A 26 16.01 14.85 -15.65
N PRO A 27 14.70 15.17 -15.64
CA PRO A 27 13.79 14.84 -14.53
C PRO A 27 13.83 13.38 -14.09
N LEU A 28 14.13 12.47 -15.02
CA LEU A 28 14.31 11.04 -14.75
C LEU A 28 15.50 10.76 -13.80
N ALA A 29 16.63 11.43 -14.02
CA ALA A 29 17.85 11.24 -13.25
C ALA A 29 17.70 11.81 -11.84
N ASP A 30 17.12 13.00 -11.71
CA ASP A 30 16.86 13.62 -10.41
C ASP A 30 15.89 12.77 -9.57
N ALA A 31 14.80 12.30 -10.19
CA ALA A 31 13.88 11.39 -9.52
C ALA A 31 14.55 10.08 -9.07
N CYS A 32 15.53 9.56 -9.83
CA CYS A 32 16.29 8.39 -9.43
C CYS A 32 17.15 8.67 -8.20
N ILE A 33 17.83 9.81 -8.15
CA ILE A 33 18.66 10.23 -7.00
C ILE A 33 17.79 10.37 -5.75
N ASP A 34 16.64 11.03 -5.87
CA ASP A 34 15.75 11.31 -4.74
C ASP A 34 15.07 10.06 -4.19
N THR A 35 14.84 9.05 -5.04
CA THR A 35 14.19 7.80 -4.62
C THR A 35 15.16 6.70 -4.22
N TYR A 36 16.45 6.81 -4.58
CA TYR A 36 17.49 5.85 -4.26
C TYR A 36 17.61 5.48 -2.77
N PRO A 37 17.52 6.43 -1.81
CA PRO A 37 17.61 6.10 -0.38
C PRO A 37 16.55 5.11 0.11
N TYR A 38 15.41 5.01 -0.60
CA TYR A 38 14.29 4.15 -0.26
C TYR A 38 14.34 2.78 -0.96
N GLU A 39 15.29 2.54 -1.88
CA GLU A 39 15.45 1.24 -2.55
C GLU A 39 15.61 0.11 -1.52
N LYS A 40 16.36 0.37 -0.44
CA LYS A 40 16.58 -0.58 0.66
C LYS A 40 15.32 -0.93 1.46
N TRP A 41 14.25 -0.16 1.34
CA TRP A 41 12.96 -0.43 2.01
C TRP A 41 12.07 -1.35 1.19
N ILE A 42 12.39 -1.57 -0.09
CA ILE A 42 11.65 -2.52 -0.92
C ILE A 42 12.04 -3.94 -0.51
N HIS A 43 11.03 -4.80 -0.36
CA HIS A 43 11.26 -6.23 -0.20
C HIS A 43 12.05 -6.79 -1.39
N ASN A 44 13.31 -7.14 -1.15
CA ASN A 44 14.18 -7.73 -2.15
C ASN A 44 13.88 -9.22 -2.28
N HIS A 45 13.26 -9.61 -3.40
CA HIS A 45 13.11 -11.00 -3.79
C HIS A 45 14.06 -11.35 -4.92
N SER A 46 14.61 -12.56 -4.88
CA SER A 46 15.46 -13.08 -5.97
C SER A 46 14.67 -13.28 -7.28
N LYS A 47 13.35 -13.44 -7.18
CA LYS A 47 12.39 -13.59 -8.28
C LYS A 47 11.11 -12.83 -7.96
N TYR A 48 10.35 -12.48 -9.00
CA TYR A 48 9.04 -11.88 -8.78
C TYR A 48 8.15 -12.82 -7.92
N PRO A 49 7.37 -12.32 -6.94
CA PRO A 49 6.70 -13.14 -5.92
C PRO A 49 5.80 -14.23 -6.50
N LEU A 50 5.19 -13.97 -7.66
CA LEU A 50 4.42 -14.94 -8.44
C LEU A 50 5.19 -16.23 -8.73
N TYR A 51 6.50 -16.13 -9.01
CA TYR A 51 7.37 -17.26 -9.37
C TYR A 51 8.07 -17.90 -8.17
N GLU A 52 7.99 -17.27 -7.00
CA GLU A 52 8.55 -17.81 -5.75
C GLU A 52 7.48 -18.54 -4.92
N CYS A 53 6.21 -18.14 -5.03
CA CYS A 53 5.11 -18.77 -4.32
C CYS A 53 4.75 -20.14 -4.92
N LYS A 54 4.52 -21.14 -4.06
CA LYS A 54 3.93 -22.42 -4.48
C LYS A 54 2.54 -22.18 -5.10
N TYR A 55 2.19 -22.94 -6.14
CA TYR A 55 0.90 -22.84 -6.85
C TYR A 55 -0.31 -22.85 -5.90
N ASP A 56 -0.31 -23.75 -4.92
CA ASP A 56 -1.37 -23.86 -3.92
C ASP A 56 -1.63 -22.53 -3.19
N THR A 57 -0.60 -21.71 -3.00
CA THR A 57 -0.68 -20.40 -2.33
C THR A 57 -1.41 -19.37 -3.19
N LEU A 58 -1.23 -19.49 -4.51
CA LEU A 58 -1.81 -18.59 -5.50
C LEU A 58 -3.31 -18.85 -5.67
N ILE A 59 -3.73 -20.10 -5.53
CA ILE A 59 -5.15 -20.49 -5.68
C ILE A 59 -5.95 -20.41 -4.38
N VAL A 60 -5.31 -20.16 -3.22
CA VAL A 60 -6.04 -19.92 -1.97
C VAL A 60 -6.98 -18.73 -2.18
N LYS A 61 -8.27 -18.99 -2.03
CA LYS A 61 -9.31 -17.95 -1.97
C LYS A 61 -9.85 -17.91 -0.55
N PRO A 62 -9.56 -16.86 0.22
CA PRO A 62 -10.11 -16.75 1.56
C PRO A 62 -11.63 -16.57 1.50
N ARG A 63 -12.31 -17.00 2.56
CA ARG A 63 -13.74 -16.70 2.73
C ARG A 63 -13.88 -15.22 3.07
N VAL A 64 -14.61 -14.48 2.23
CA VAL A 64 -14.92 -13.06 2.44
C VAL A 64 -16.43 -12.90 2.55
N ILE A 65 -16.89 -12.10 3.51
CA ILE A 65 -18.30 -11.79 3.75
C ILE A 65 -18.48 -10.28 3.57
N PHE A 66 -19.48 -9.88 2.78
CA PHE A 66 -19.91 -8.50 2.60
C PHE A 66 -21.30 -8.33 3.22
N PRO A 67 -21.40 -7.87 4.48
CA PRO A 67 -22.68 -7.67 5.14
C PRO A 67 -23.46 -6.51 4.51
N GLU A 68 -24.79 -6.63 4.52
CA GLU A 68 -25.68 -5.50 4.23
C GLU A 68 -25.87 -4.68 5.51
N TYR A 69 -25.27 -3.49 5.53
CA TYR A 69 -25.39 -2.57 6.66
C TYR A 69 -26.63 -1.69 6.54
N SER A 70 -27.25 -1.39 7.67
CA SER A 70 -28.37 -0.46 7.75
C SER A 70 -27.91 0.98 7.64
N ASN A 71 -28.81 1.87 7.22
CA ASN A 71 -28.62 3.32 7.33
C ASN A 71 -28.62 3.80 8.78
N LEU A 72 -29.18 3.01 9.71
CA LEU A 72 -29.16 3.29 11.14
C LEU A 72 -27.89 2.68 11.77
N SER A 73 -26.90 3.53 12.07
CA SER A 73 -25.60 3.11 12.64
C SER A 73 -25.72 2.25 13.90
N SER A 74 -26.75 2.48 14.71
CA SER A 74 -27.04 1.69 15.92
C SER A 74 -27.29 0.20 15.65
N LEU A 75 -27.83 -0.15 14.47
CA LEU A 75 -28.10 -1.55 14.10
C LEU A 75 -26.85 -2.28 13.57
N ASN A 76 -25.85 -1.55 13.08
CA ASN A 76 -24.69 -2.16 12.43
C ASN A 76 -23.84 -3.01 13.38
N ASN A 77 -23.73 -2.60 14.65
CA ASN A 77 -23.08 -3.42 15.68
C ASN A 77 -23.83 -4.73 15.94
N VAL A 78 -25.17 -4.72 15.87
CA VAL A 78 -26.01 -5.92 16.09
C VAL A 78 -25.85 -6.90 14.93
N ILE A 79 -25.88 -6.39 13.68
CA ILE A 79 -25.63 -7.18 12.47
C ILE A 79 -24.26 -7.82 12.53
N LEU A 80 -23.22 -7.06 12.91
CA LEU A 80 -21.88 -7.61 12.99
C LEU A 80 -21.75 -8.66 14.09
N LYS A 81 -22.39 -8.42 15.25
CA LYS A 81 -22.42 -9.38 16.35
C LYS A 81 -23.11 -10.69 15.97
N SER A 82 -24.18 -10.65 15.18
CA SER A 82 -24.84 -11.90 14.71
C SER A 82 -23.96 -12.67 13.73
N ILE A 83 -23.22 -11.99 12.85
CA ILE A 83 -22.28 -12.62 11.92
C ILE A 83 -21.11 -13.27 12.66
N LEU A 84 -20.55 -12.57 13.66
CA LEU A 84 -19.46 -13.09 14.50
C LEU A 84 -19.94 -14.24 15.39
N GLY A 85 -21.12 -14.12 15.99
CA GLY A 85 -21.72 -15.14 16.85
C GLY A 85 -22.12 -16.44 16.13
N ALA A 86 -22.10 -16.46 14.79
CA ALA A 86 -22.35 -17.69 14.01
C ALA A 86 -21.22 -18.73 14.13
N GLN A 87 -20.05 -18.38 14.68
CA GLN A 87 -18.96 -19.33 14.94
C GLN A 87 -18.48 -19.24 16.39
N ASP A 88 -18.63 -20.33 17.13
CA ASP A 88 -18.15 -20.41 18.52
C ASP A 88 -16.64 -20.20 18.60
N ASN A 89 -16.17 -19.45 19.61
CA ASN A 89 -14.76 -19.19 19.92
C ASN A 89 -13.96 -18.54 18.77
N GLU A 90 -14.61 -17.73 17.93
CA GLU A 90 -13.92 -16.92 16.94
C GLU A 90 -13.38 -15.61 17.54
N VAL A 91 -12.14 -15.27 17.21
CA VAL A 91 -11.51 -14.01 17.59
C VAL A 91 -11.70 -13.00 16.46
N ALA A 92 -12.39 -11.91 16.78
CA ALA A 92 -12.54 -10.77 15.91
C ALA A 92 -11.31 -9.86 16.01
N VAL A 93 -10.74 -9.48 14.87
CA VAL A 93 -9.61 -8.55 14.78
C VAL A 93 -9.94 -7.47 13.77
N TYR A 94 -10.03 -6.23 14.25
CA TYR A 94 -10.28 -5.06 13.41
C TYR A 94 -8.95 -4.52 12.90
N THR A 95 -8.91 -4.11 11.65
CA THR A 95 -7.70 -3.62 10.99
C THR A 95 -8.02 -2.38 10.17
N ASP A 96 -7.13 -1.38 10.24
CA ASP A 96 -7.24 -0.20 9.40
C ASP A 96 -5.85 0.42 9.10
N GLY A 97 -5.80 1.19 8.02
CA GLY A 97 -4.65 1.97 7.59
C GLY A 97 -5.06 3.42 7.37
N SER A 98 -4.21 4.36 7.81
CA SER A 98 -4.41 5.79 7.65
C SER A 98 -3.26 6.39 6.83
N LYS A 99 -3.60 7.38 6.01
CA LYS A 99 -2.65 8.18 5.25
C LYS A 99 -2.97 9.66 5.42
N THR A 100 -1.95 10.44 5.78
CA THR A 100 -1.98 11.90 5.75
C THR A 100 -1.11 12.40 4.59
N ARG A 101 -0.91 13.72 4.50
CA ARG A 101 0.01 14.31 3.52
C ARG A 101 1.46 13.87 3.75
N ASP A 102 1.86 13.77 5.01
CA ASP A 102 3.28 13.67 5.42
C ASP A 102 3.59 12.37 6.16
N SER A 103 2.60 11.47 6.29
CA SER A 103 2.77 10.22 7.04
C SER A 103 1.77 9.17 6.60
N SER A 104 2.15 7.91 6.77
CA SER A 104 1.24 6.78 6.64
C SER A 104 1.43 5.84 7.82
N GLY A 105 0.35 5.19 8.25
CA GLY A 105 0.36 4.30 9.40
C GLY A 105 -0.76 3.28 9.32
N PHE A 106 -0.66 2.23 10.12
CA PHE A 106 -1.67 1.20 10.19
C PHE A 106 -1.80 0.66 11.61
N ALA A 107 -2.95 0.06 11.90
CA ALA A 107 -3.22 -0.52 13.20
C ALA A 107 -4.11 -1.75 13.10
N PHE A 108 -4.07 -2.56 14.15
CA PHE A 108 -5.11 -3.55 14.40
C PHE A 108 -5.51 -3.57 15.87
N TYR A 109 -6.74 -4.03 16.12
CA TYR A 109 -7.36 -4.09 17.43
C TYR A 109 -8.08 -5.42 17.64
N VAL A 110 -7.86 -6.03 18.81
CA VAL A 110 -8.48 -7.29 19.24
C VAL A 110 -9.36 -7.03 20.47
N PRO A 111 -10.69 -6.89 20.32
CA PRO A 111 -11.55 -6.48 21.42
C PRO A 111 -11.61 -7.45 22.59
N SER A 112 -11.46 -8.76 22.34
CA SER A 112 -11.54 -9.78 23.41
C SER A 112 -10.39 -9.67 24.42
N THR A 113 -9.25 -9.11 24.03
CA THR A 113 -8.08 -8.93 24.88
C THR A 113 -7.76 -7.46 25.16
N GLY A 114 -8.44 -6.52 24.51
CA GLY A 114 -8.10 -5.09 24.52
C GLY A 114 -6.80 -4.75 23.79
N HIS A 115 -6.18 -5.73 23.10
CA HIS A 115 -4.86 -5.57 22.48
C HIS A 115 -4.95 -4.69 21.23
N THR A 116 -4.12 -3.64 21.17
CA THR A 116 -4.01 -2.76 20.00
C THR A 116 -2.53 -2.62 19.62
N GLN A 117 -2.21 -2.73 18.34
CA GLN A 117 -0.88 -2.40 17.81
C GLN A 117 -0.98 -1.36 16.72
N LEU A 118 -0.06 -0.41 16.76
CA LEU A 118 0.03 0.74 15.87
C LEU A 118 1.44 0.76 15.27
N HIS A 119 1.53 1.01 13.97
CA HIS A 119 2.81 1.04 13.26
C HIS A 119 2.83 2.17 12.23
N ARG A 120 3.89 2.98 12.25
CA ARG A 120 4.15 3.93 11.17
C ARG A 120 4.89 3.23 10.05
N VAL A 121 4.53 3.58 8.82
CA VAL A 121 5.24 3.18 7.60
C VAL A 121 5.77 4.42 6.90
N ALA A 122 6.51 4.21 5.82
CA ALA A 122 6.98 5.31 5.00
C ALA A 122 5.84 6.26 4.63
N GLU A 123 6.09 7.58 4.66
CA GLU A 123 5.09 8.61 4.32
C GLU A 123 4.45 8.37 2.94
N PHE A 124 5.22 7.84 2.02
CA PHE A 124 4.82 7.57 0.66
C PHE A 124 4.01 6.28 0.48
N THR A 125 3.97 5.38 1.47
CA THR A 125 3.19 4.14 1.41
C THR A 125 1.74 4.46 1.06
N SER A 126 1.16 3.76 0.08
CA SER A 126 -0.22 4.03 -0.32
C SER A 126 -1.21 3.59 0.75
N ILE A 127 -2.41 4.20 0.75
CA ILE A 127 -3.50 3.79 1.66
C ILE A 127 -3.82 2.29 1.52
N PHE A 128 -3.78 1.78 0.29
CA PHE A 128 -3.97 0.36 -0.01
C PHE A 128 -2.90 -0.50 0.68
N THR A 129 -1.62 -0.14 0.54
CA THR A 129 -0.53 -0.90 1.16
C THR A 129 -0.58 -0.82 2.68
N ALA A 130 -0.92 0.34 3.26
CA ALA A 130 -1.09 0.50 4.71
C ALA A 130 -2.21 -0.41 5.26
N GLN A 131 -3.37 -0.44 4.60
CA GLN A 131 -4.47 -1.35 4.97
C GLN A 131 -4.08 -2.82 4.79
N ALA A 132 -3.30 -3.17 3.76
CA ALA A 132 -2.78 -4.53 3.60
C ALA A 132 -1.78 -4.91 4.71
N PHE A 133 -0.90 -3.99 5.13
CA PHE A 133 -0.01 -4.21 6.26
C PHE A 133 -0.77 -4.45 7.57
N ALA A 134 -1.87 -3.72 7.80
CA ALA A 134 -2.75 -3.94 8.96
C ALA A 134 -3.22 -5.40 9.05
N ILE A 135 -3.71 -5.93 7.92
CA ILE A 135 -4.15 -7.33 7.80
C ILE A 135 -2.98 -8.30 7.99
N LYS A 136 -1.84 -8.06 7.33
CA LYS A 136 -0.63 -8.90 7.45
C LYS A 136 -0.22 -9.02 8.92
N ARG A 137 -0.14 -7.89 9.64
CA ARG A 137 0.27 -7.86 11.04
C ARG A 137 -0.75 -8.51 11.97
N ALA A 138 -2.04 -8.28 11.74
CA ALA A 138 -3.11 -8.95 12.49
C ALA A 138 -3.04 -10.47 12.37
N LEU A 139 -2.83 -10.99 11.15
CA LEU A 139 -2.69 -12.44 10.93
C LEU A 139 -1.43 -13.02 11.57
N GLN A 140 -0.31 -12.28 11.55
CA GLN A 140 0.92 -12.67 12.26
C GLN A 140 0.67 -12.76 13.77
N TRP A 141 0.02 -11.75 14.34
CA TRP A 141 -0.34 -11.76 15.77
C TRP A 141 -1.24 -12.97 16.11
N CYS A 142 -2.26 -13.27 15.29
CA CYS A 142 -3.09 -14.45 15.47
C CYS A 142 -2.30 -15.76 15.38
N LEU A 143 -1.30 -15.82 14.49
CA LEU A 143 -0.42 -16.98 14.36
C LEU A 143 0.41 -17.18 15.63
N GLU A 144 1.07 -16.12 16.11
CA GLU A 144 1.89 -16.05 17.33
C GLU A 144 1.08 -16.43 18.58
N ASN A 145 -0.17 -15.98 18.67
CA ASN A 145 -1.07 -16.23 19.80
C ASN A 145 -1.93 -17.49 19.64
N GLN A 146 -1.59 -18.36 18.68
CA GLN A 146 -2.23 -19.66 18.49
C GLN A 146 -3.77 -19.61 18.30
N VAL A 147 -4.28 -18.53 17.70
CA VAL A 147 -5.72 -18.34 17.51
C VAL A 147 -6.28 -19.35 16.48
N GLN A 148 -7.29 -20.13 16.87
CA GLN A 148 -7.84 -21.20 16.05
C GLN A 148 -8.82 -20.72 14.97
N LYS A 149 -9.70 -19.78 15.31
CA LYS A 149 -10.74 -19.22 14.43
C LYS A 149 -10.60 -17.71 14.40
N ILE A 150 -10.35 -17.16 13.23
CA ILE A 150 -9.97 -15.76 13.03
C ILE A 150 -10.98 -15.09 12.10
N ALA A 151 -11.61 -14.02 12.56
CA ALA A 151 -12.33 -13.07 11.73
C ALA A 151 -11.52 -11.78 11.62
N ILE A 152 -11.03 -11.48 10.42
CA ILE A 152 -10.43 -10.18 10.12
C ILE A 152 -11.52 -9.23 9.63
N LEU A 153 -11.67 -8.09 10.30
CA LEU A 153 -12.63 -7.06 9.98
C LEU A 153 -11.89 -5.84 9.42
N THR A 154 -12.23 -5.43 8.21
CA THR A 154 -11.58 -4.33 7.52
C THR A 154 -12.58 -3.56 6.67
N ASP A 155 -12.43 -2.25 6.59
CA ASP A 155 -13.19 -1.41 5.66
C ASP A 155 -12.57 -1.32 4.27
N SER A 156 -11.39 -1.91 4.09
CA SER A 156 -10.68 -1.96 2.81
C SER A 156 -11.30 -2.94 1.82
N GLN A 157 -12.35 -2.50 1.13
CA GLN A 157 -12.92 -3.29 0.05
C GLN A 157 -11.87 -3.60 -1.03
N SER A 158 -10.96 -2.66 -1.32
CA SER A 158 -9.89 -2.86 -2.30
C SER A 158 -8.94 -4.00 -1.94
N VAL A 159 -8.53 -4.13 -0.67
CA VAL A 159 -7.63 -5.21 -0.25
C VAL A 159 -8.36 -6.56 -0.28
N LEU A 160 -9.63 -6.60 0.12
CA LEU A 160 -10.46 -7.80 0.02
C LEU A 160 -10.62 -8.26 -1.43
N LEU A 161 -10.90 -7.34 -2.35
CA LEU A 161 -10.98 -7.64 -3.78
C LEU A 161 -9.64 -8.11 -4.34
N ALA A 162 -8.52 -7.54 -3.90
CA ALA A 162 -7.19 -8.01 -4.27
C ALA A 162 -6.92 -9.45 -3.80
N LEU A 163 -7.33 -9.80 -2.57
CA LEU A 163 -7.24 -11.17 -2.05
C LEU A 163 -8.14 -12.16 -2.80
N LEU A 164 -9.32 -11.73 -3.26
CA LEU A 164 -10.21 -12.55 -4.08
C LEU A 164 -9.75 -12.68 -5.54
N SER A 165 -8.95 -11.72 -6.01
CA SER A 165 -8.45 -11.70 -7.39
C SER A 165 -7.44 -12.82 -7.65
N HIS A 166 -7.29 -13.18 -8.92
CA HIS A 166 -6.24 -14.10 -9.34
C HIS A 166 -4.88 -13.39 -9.25
N PRO A 167 -3.84 -14.04 -8.66
CA PRO A 167 -2.53 -13.41 -8.46
C PRO A 167 -1.77 -13.04 -9.74
N THR A 168 -2.24 -13.47 -10.90
CA THR A 168 -1.69 -13.12 -12.22
C THR A 168 -2.34 -11.86 -12.81
N LYS A 169 -3.42 -11.34 -12.19
CA LYS A 169 -4.18 -10.17 -12.65
C LYS A 169 -3.71 -8.89 -11.93
N HIS A 170 -4.51 -7.82 -12.08
CA HIS A 170 -4.26 -6.41 -11.75
C HIS A 170 -3.52 -6.07 -10.43
N TYR A 171 -3.55 -6.93 -9.41
CA TYR A 171 -2.97 -6.63 -8.09
C TYR A 171 -1.62 -7.32 -7.91
N LYS A 172 -0.56 -6.53 -8.09
CA LYS A 172 0.85 -6.95 -8.08
C LYS A 172 1.59 -6.65 -6.77
N ASN A 173 0.86 -6.19 -5.75
CA ASN A 173 1.44 -5.76 -4.48
C ASN A 173 1.97 -6.96 -3.67
N ILE A 174 3.23 -6.91 -3.26
CA ILE A 174 3.92 -7.97 -2.52
C ILE A 174 3.18 -8.37 -1.23
N ILE A 175 2.60 -7.40 -0.52
CA ILE A 175 1.95 -7.62 0.77
C ILE A 175 0.73 -8.52 0.62
N ILE A 176 0.04 -8.48 -0.53
CA ILE A 176 -1.07 -9.39 -0.83
C ILE A 176 -0.58 -10.84 -0.94
N TYR A 177 0.60 -11.06 -1.54
CA TYR A 177 1.18 -12.41 -1.60
C TYR A 177 1.59 -12.91 -0.21
N ASP A 178 2.15 -12.04 0.63
CA ASP A 178 2.49 -12.38 2.02
C ASP A 178 1.25 -12.78 2.83
N ILE A 179 0.16 -12.01 2.71
CA ILE A 179 -1.12 -12.35 3.35
C ILE A 179 -1.61 -13.73 2.89
N ARG A 180 -1.54 -14.04 1.58
CA ARG A 180 -1.90 -15.37 1.05
C ARG A 180 -1.03 -16.48 1.62
N LYS A 181 0.28 -16.27 1.75
CA LYS A 181 1.21 -17.23 2.38
C LYS A 181 0.80 -17.51 3.83
N ILE A 182 0.48 -16.47 4.60
CA ILE A 182 0.06 -16.61 6.00
C ILE A 182 -1.27 -17.37 6.09
N ILE A 183 -2.26 -17.03 5.26
CA ILE A 183 -3.56 -17.74 5.21
C ILE A 183 -3.35 -19.21 4.88
N GLN A 184 -2.52 -19.52 3.88
CA GLN A 184 -2.22 -20.91 3.52
C GLN A 184 -1.56 -21.66 4.69
N TYR A 185 -0.60 -21.02 5.36
CA TYR A 185 0.08 -21.61 6.50
C TYR A 185 -0.87 -21.87 7.66
N LEU A 186 -1.74 -20.91 8.00
CA LEU A 186 -2.82 -21.09 8.98
C LEU A 186 -3.72 -22.27 8.61
N GLY A 187 -4.11 -22.40 7.33
CA GLY A 187 -4.90 -23.54 6.85
C GLY A 187 -4.20 -24.89 7.00
N LYS A 188 -2.87 -24.96 6.82
CA LYS A 188 -2.09 -26.19 7.09
C LYS A 188 -2.08 -26.58 8.57
N LEU A 189 -2.27 -25.61 9.46
CA LEU A 189 -2.42 -25.81 10.90
C LEU A 189 -3.88 -26.04 11.32
N ASP A 190 -4.79 -26.26 10.36
CA ASP A 190 -6.24 -26.38 10.56
C ASP A 190 -6.89 -25.15 11.25
N ARG A 191 -6.26 -23.98 11.12
CA ARG A 191 -6.77 -22.71 11.64
C ARG A 191 -7.63 -22.03 10.58
N LYS A 192 -8.81 -21.57 10.98
CA LYS A 192 -9.82 -21.02 10.07
C LYS A 192 -9.71 -19.50 10.03
N VAL A 193 -9.60 -18.95 8.82
CA VAL A 193 -9.59 -17.50 8.58
C VAL A 193 -10.76 -17.12 7.70
N ARG A 194 -11.52 -16.12 8.12
CA ARG A 194 -12.47 -15.40 7.26
C ARG A 194 -12.27 -13.90 7.36
N PHE A 195 -12.68 -13.21 6.33
CA PHE A 195 -12.68 -11.76 6.25
C PHE A 195 -14.11 -11.24 6.22
N ILE A 196 -14.35 -10.14 6.92
CA ILE A 196 -15.65 -9.49 6.97
C ILE A 196 -15.41 -8.03 6.59
N TRP A 197 -16.06 -7.58 5.53
CA TRP A 197 -16.02 -6.17 5.17
C TRP A 197 -16.84 -5.35 6.17
N VAL A 198 -16.28 -4.23 6.59
CA VAL A 198 -16.92 -3.28 7.48
C VAL A 198 -17.15 -1.97 6.75
N LYS A 199 -18.33 -1.37 6.89
CA LYS A 199 -18.57 -0.05 6.33
C LYS A 199 -17.87 1.00 7.20
N GLY A 200 -17.00 1.81 6.60
CA GLY A 200 -16.38 2.95 7.27
C GLY A 200 -17.41 3.96 7.77
N HIS A 201 -17.14 4.60 8.91
CA HIS A 201 -18.01 5.58 9.57
C HIS A 201 -19.44 5.11 9.85
N ALA A 202 -19.64 3.80 10.00
CA ALA A 202 -20.94 3.19 10.25
C ALA A 202 -21.29 3.06 11.74
N GLY A 203 -20.50 3.66 12.63
CA GLY A 203 -20.67 3.60 14.09
C GLY A 203 -20.31 2.25 14.70
N ILE A 204 -19.49 1.45 14.00
CA ILE A 204 -19.06 0.13 14.48
C ILE A 204 -17.88 0.33 15.42
N ILE A 205 -18.09 0.01 16.70
CA ILE A 205 -17.18 0.41 17.79
C ILE A 205 -15.74 -0.05 17.54
N GLY A 206 -15.55 -1.32 17.14
CA GLY A 206 -14.22 -1.84 16.86
C GLY A 206 -13.54 -1.19 15.65
N ASN A 207 -14.33 -0.75 14.65
CA ASN A 207 -13.81 -0.06 13.47
C ASN A 207 -13.38 1.37 13.80
N GLU A 208 -14.23 2.12 14.52
CA GLU A 208 -13.89 3.48 14.95
C GLU A 208 -12.64 3.49 15.85
N HIS A 209 -12.48 2.48 16.71
CA HIS A 209 -11.28 2.33 17.55
C HIS A 209 -10.00 2.15 16.71
N VAL A 210 -10.02 1.23 15.75
CA VAL A 210 -8.83 0.98 14.92
C VAL A 210 -8.55 2.13 13.95
N ASP A 211 -9.57 2.87 13.51
CA ASP A 211 -9.45 4.07 12.67
C ASP A 211 -8.72 5.20 13.41
N ILE A 212 -9.06 5.42 14.69
CA ILE A 212 -8.32 6.32 15.58
C ILE A 212 -6.88 5.83 15.77
N ALA A 213 -6.70 4.53 16.04
CA ALA A 213 -5.38 3.95 16.25
C ALA A 213 -4.49 4.07 14.99
N ALA A 214 -5.04 3.87 13.80
CA ALA A 214 -4.30 4.03 12.54
C ALA A 214 -3.89 5.50 12.31
N LYS A 215 -4.76 6.46 12.66
CA LYS A 215 -4.44 7.90 12.64
C LYS A 215 -3.36 8.26 13.66
N ASP A 216 -3.37 7.68 14.84
CA ASP A 216 -2.32 7.89 15.83
C ASP A 216 -0.99 7.24 15.41
N ALA A 217 -1.04 6.11 14.71
CA ALA A 217 0.14 5.44 14.18
C ALA A 217 0.98 6.36 13.27
N CYS A 218 0.33 7.28 12.56
CA CYS A 218 0.99 8.29 11.72
C CYS A 218 1.96 9.21 12.50
N ARG A 219 1.77 9.36 13.80
CA ARG A 219 2.55 10.26 14.68
C ARG A 219 3.71 9.55 15.38
N LEU A 220 3.85 8.24 15.20
CA LEU A 220 4.95 7.49 15.83
C LEU A 220 6.31 7.92 15.24
N GLU A 221 7.36 7.87 16.05
CA GLU A 221 8.72 8.15 15.58
C GLU A 221 9.33 6.95 14.84
N MET A 222 9.04 5.74 15.31
CA MET A 222 9.56 4.51 14.72
C MET A 222 8.82 4.16 13.43
N ILE A 223 9.56 4.09 12.33
CA ILE A 223 9.06 3.74 11.01
C ILE A 223 9.43 2.29 10.68
N ILE A 224 8.46 1.52 10.21
CA ILE A 224 8.73 0.24 9.54
C ILE A 224 9.29 0.56 8.16
N TYR A 225 10.52 0.12 7.93
CA TYR A 225 11.25 0.31 6.68
C TYR A 225 10.96 -0.80 5.66
N GLU A 226 9.67 -1.08 5.44
CA GLU A 226 9.18 -2.06 4.47
C GLU A 226 8.11 -1.42 3.58
N THR A 227 8.24 -1.58 2.26
CA THR A 227 7.27 -1.05 1.29
C THR A 227 7.14 -1.93 0.05
N ASP A 228 6.04 -1.75 -0.69
CA ASP A 228 5.88 -2.31 -2.03
C ASP A 228 6.60 -1.44 -3.07
N ALA A 229 7.16 -2.08 -4.10
CA ALA A 229 7.86 -1.38 -5.17
C ALA A 229 6.94 -0.42 -5.95
N ASN A 230 5.64 -0.72 -6.06
CA ASN A 230 4.70 0.18 -6.75
C ASN A 230 4.50 1.50 -5.98
N ASP A 231 4.59 1.48 -4.65
CA ASP A 231 4.52 2.71 -3.86
C ASP A 231 5.74 3.60 -4.12
N LEU A 232 6.94 3.02 -4.20
CA LEU A 232 8.15 3.79 -4.59
C LEU A 232 8.07 4.30 -6.03
N LEU A 233 7.59 3.46 -6.97
CA LEU A 233 7.40 3.86 -8.36
C LEU A 233 6.38 5.00 -8.51
N ALA A 234 5.37 5.08 -7.63
CA ALA A 234 4.42 6.18 -7.63
C ALA A 234 5.10 7.51 -7.28
N ILE A 235 5.95 7.54 -6.24
CA ILE A 235 6.76 8.73 -5.92
C ILE A 235 7.65 9.09 -7.09
N PHE A 236 8.38 8.10 -7.63
CA PHE A 236 9.31 8.29 -8.73
C PHE A 236 8.62 8.97 -9.92
N ARG A 237 7.44 8.46 -10.34
CA ARG A 237 6.65 9.05 -11.42
C ARG A 237 6.14 10.45 -11.09
N ASN A 238 5.66 10.67 -9.87
CA ASN A 238 5.18 11.98 -9.43
C ASN A 238 6.30 13.02 -9.43
N LYS A 239 7.51 12.62 -9.02
CA LYS A 239 8.68 13.48 -9.03
C LYS A 239 9.09 13.88 -10.44
N ILE A 240 9.19 12.91 -11.36
CA ILE A 240 9.47 13.18 -12.79
C ILE A 240 8.44 14.16 -13.35
N LYS A 241 7.15 13.92 -13.07
CA LYS A 241 6.07 14.78 -13.53
C LYS A 241 6.21 16.20 -12.98
N SER A 242 6.43 16.36 -11.68
CA SER A 242 6.58 17.66 -11.02
C SER A 242 7.78 18.45 -11.56
N ASP A 243 8.92 17.79 -11.75
CA ASP A 243 10.15 18.42 -12.24
C ASP A 243 10.04 18.81 -13.71
N TRP A 244 9.36 17.97 -14.51
CA TRP A 244 9.04 18.28 -15.89
C TRP A 244 8.08 19.48 -16.00
N GLU A 245 6.98 19.49 -15.22
CA GLU A 245 6.02 20.60 -15.20
C GLU A 245 6.72 21.93 -14.81
N SER A 246 7.55 21.90 -13.77
CA SER A 246 8.32 23.07 -13.32
C SER A 246 9.30 23.56 -14.38
N SER A 247 9.99 22.65 -15.06
CA SER A 247 10.93 22.98 -16.14
C SER A 247 10.21 23.60 -17.34
N CYS A 248 9.08 23.02 -17.75
CA CYS A 248 8.28 23.56 -18.84
C CYS A 248 7.73 24.95 -18.53
N THR A 249 7.24 25.19 -17.30
CA THR A 249 6.78 26.52 -16.87
C THR A 249 7.93 27.54 -16.84
N SER A 250 9.11 27.16 -16.32
CA SER A 250 10.27 28.07 -16.37
C SER A 250 10.71 28.39 -17.79
N ILE A 251 10.59 27.45 -18.74
CA ILE A 251 10.95 27.69 -20.13
C ILE A 251 9.92 28.59 -20.80
N SER A 252 8.62 28.38 -20.55
CA SER A 252 7.56 29.23 -21.13
C SER A 252 7.64 30.66 -20.63
N GLU A 253 8.01 30.89 -19.36
CA GLU A 253 8.18 32.23 -18.79
C GLU A 253 9.42 32.97 -19.32
N LYS A 254 10.53 32.26 -19.55
CA LYS A 254 11.80 32.85 -20.01
C LYS A 254 11.90 32.96 -21.53
N SER A 255 11.16 32.13 -22.27
CA SER A 255 11.25 32.05 -23.73
C SER A 255 10.41 33.13 -24.41
N GLN A 256 11.07 33.97 -25.23
CA GLN A 256 10.40 34.91 -26.12
C GLN A 256 9.92 34.26 -27.43
N SER A 257 9.99 32.93 -27.56
CA SER A 257 9.66 32.27 -28.83
C SER A 257 8.16 32.30 -29.14
N HIS A 258 7.84 32.47 -30.42
CA HIS A 258 6.46 32.50 -30.92
C HIS A 258 5.66 31.25 -30.53
N TYR A 259 6.33 30.09 -30.46
CA TYR A 259 5.73 28.81 -30.10
C TYR A 259 5.12 28.81 -28.69
N TYR A 260 5.88 29.26 -27.67
CA TYR A 260 5.39 29.32 -26.28
C TYR A 260 4.35 30.42 -26.06
N ARG A 261 4.31 31.42 -26.95
CA ARG A 261 3.29 32.48 -26.93
C ARG A 261 1.92 31.99 -27.40
N ILE A 262 1.88 30.97 -28.26
CA ILE A 262 0.67 30.37 -28.84
C ILE A 262 0.24 29.12 -28.06
N HIS A 263 1.19 28.33 -27.56
CA HIS A 263 0.94 27.15 -26.74
C HIS A 263 1.17 27.46 -25.25
N ARG A 264 0.23 28.19 -24.64
CA ARG A 264 0.25 28.50 -23.20
C ARG A 264 -0.01 27.29 -22.31
N ASP A 265 -0.70 26.29 -22.84
CA ASP A 265 -1.03 25.07 -22.10
C ASP A 265 0.10 24.05 -22.22
N LEU A 266 0.44 23.40 -21.11
CA LEU A 266 1.42 22.31 -21.07
C LEU A 266 0.96 21.16 -21.97
N PRO A 267 1.89 20.47 -22.67
CA PRO A 267 1.58 19.23 -23.37
C PRO A 267 0.87 18.26 -22.42
N LYS A 268 -0.30 17.72 -22.82
CA LYS A 268 -1.05 16.77 -21.98
C LYS A 268 -0.25 15.51 -21.63
N ASN A 269 0.74 15.17 -22.45
CA ASN A 269 1.61 14.01 -22.28
C ASN A 269 3.06 14.46 -22.15
N ILE A 270 3.79 13.89 -21.20
CA ILE A 270 5.22 14.10 -21.04
C ILE A 270 5.94 13.40 -22.21
N PRO A 271 6.73 14.11 -23.04
CA PRO A 271 7.56 13.48 -24.06
C PRO A 271 8.45 12.42 -23.40
N HIS A 272 8.54 11.23 -23.99
CA HIS A 272 9.36 10.09 -23.52
C HIS A 272 8.83 9.28 -22.33
N LEU A 273 7.60 9.53 -21.84
CA LEU A 273 7.01 8.80 -20.70
C LEU A 273 5.81 7.89 -21.06
N THR A 274 5.59 7.62 -22.35
CA THR A 274 4.68 6.55 -22.79
C THR A 274 5.35 5.20 -22.54
N PHE A 275 5.26 4.69 -21.32
CA PHE A 275 5.47 3.26 -21.08
C PHE A 275 4.17 2.51 -21.41
N PRO A 276 4.24 1.38 -22.14
CA PRO A 276 3.09 0.50 -22.35
C PRO A 276 2.59 -0.12 -21.05
#